data_AF-A0A6U4JS90-F1
#
_entry.id   AF-A0A6U4JS90-F1
#
_cell.length_a   1.000
_cell.length_b   1.000
_cell.length_c   1.000
_cell.angle_alpha   90.00
_cell.angle_beta   90.00
_cell.angle_gamma   90.00
#
_symmetry.space_group_name_H-M   'P 1'
#
loop_
_entity.id
_entity.type
_entity.pdbx_description
1 polymer ?
#
loop_
_entity_poly.entity_id
_entity_poly.type
_entity_poly.pdbx_seq_one_letter_code
_entity_poly.pdbx_strand_id
1 'polypeptide(L)'
;MGYVLLALVLLNVIPEDLQNYLFTPAGVVVVGTIFPIIESIRAVCTFGTDDDTIWLTYWLAHGSFSYATEFVDSIAESNPLVKEHWYEFEFFFFLWLSLPVTDGATLLYDLVTRPYLVPVLQPIKKKLEGKLTALVLTAVNAGHIYMIWFAFMMMEEEAKRFIVIAAGTVYPLIASLVAVATPKGSDDTFWLTYWSCHGILFLAMDYAENYIGEVPGFYSLLLCATVYLMLPLFRGADAVFRTVIAPLAGLEENLLLRDAALLREELLEAVPESRRRDVCARAAAIFQEGQTRAIVQEEAGSNGKAKHQ
;
A
#
# COMPACT_ATOMS: atom_id res chain seq x y z
N MET A 1 35.07 19.86 -31.88
CA MET A 1 36.49 20.00 -32.28
C MET A 1 37.38 20.40 -31.11
N GLY A 2 37.11 21.51 -30.40
CA GLY A 2 37.99 21.96 -29.29
C GLY A 2 38.13 20.98 -28.11
N TYR A 3 37.04 20.36 -27.65
CA TYR A 3 37.07 19.45 -26.51
C TYR A 3 37.88 18.16 -26.77
N VAL A 4 37.70 17.54 -27.95
CA VAL A 4 38.43 16.32 -28.33
C VAL A 4 39.93 16.58 -28.40
N LEU A 5 40.32 17.71 -28.99
CA LEU A 5 41.73 18.13 -29.02
C LEU A 5 42.27 18.37 -27.60
N LEU A 6 41.48 18.99 -26.72
CA LEU A 6 41.85 19.18 -25.31
C LEU A 6 42.04 17.83 -24.59
N ALA A 7 41.12 16.88 -24.74
CA ALA A 7 41.23 15.55 -24.14
C ALA A 7 42.48 14.81 -24.61
N LEU A 8 42.77 14.83 -25.92
CA LEU A 8 43.97 14.23 -26.49
C LEU A 8 45.26 14.90 -25.99
N VAL A 9 45.27 16.23 -25.84
CA VAL A 9 46.40 16.95 -25.25
C VAL A 9 46.56 16.56 -23.77
N LEU A 10 45.47 16.48 -23.01
CA LEU A 10 45.51 16.08 -21.59
C LEU A 10 46.05 14.66 -21.41
N LEU A 11 45.67 13.71 -22.28
CA LEU A 11 46.23 12.35 -22.29
C LEU A 11 47.75 12.33 -22.49
N ASN A 12 48.31 13.29 -23.23
CA ASN A 12 49.76 13.37 -23.44
C ASN A 12 50.49 14.19 -22.37
N VAL A 13 49.78 15.00 -21.59
CA VAL A 13 50.36 15.92 -20.58
C VAL A 13 50.26 15.36 -19.17
N ILE A 14 49.23 14.56 -18.87
CA ILE A 14 49.05 13.94 -17.55
C ILE A 14 50.14 12.87 -17.35
N PRO A 15 50.89 12.86 -16.23
CA PRO A 15 51.89 11.83 -15.96
C PRO A 15 51.27 10.43 -15.92
N GLU A 16 51.99 9.41 -16.43
CA GLU A 16 51.52 8.02 -16.49
C GLU A 16 51.02 7.49 -15.14
N ASP A 17 51.73 7.82 -14.05
CA ASP A 17 51.32 7.44 -12.69
C ASP A 17 49.90 7.93 -12.37
N LEU A 18 49.56 9.16 -12.76
CA LEU A 18 48.25 9.75 -12.51
C LEU A 18 47.19 9.17 -13.46
N GLN A 19 47.56 8.87 -14.71
CA GLN A 19 46.66 8.21 -15.65
C GLN A 19 46.17 6.86 -15.11
N ASN A 20 47.08 6.07 -14.50
CA ASN A 20 46.77 4.78 -13.90
C ASN A 20 45.80 4.85 -12.71
N TYR A 21 45.65 6.01 -12.07
CA TYR A 21 44.64 6.22 -11.03
C TYR A 21 43.34 6.79 -11.59
N LEU A 22 43.42 7.72 -12.54
CA LEU A 22 42.26 8.42 -13.10
C LEU A 22 41.44 7.54 -14.05
N PHE A 23 42.08 6.79 -14.94
CA PHE A 23 41.43 6.01 -15.99
C PHE A 23 41.16 4.59 -15.52
N THR A 24 40.42 4.50 -14.42
CA THR A 24 39.99 3.25 -13.80
C THR A 24 38.47 3.25 -13.66
N PRO A 25 37.83 2.08 -13.46
CA PRO A 25 36.41 2.02 -13.13
C PRO A 25 36.03 2.97 -11.97
N ALA A 26 36.90 3.07 -10.96
CA ALA A 26 36.69 3.97 -9.83
C ALA A 26 36.75 5.44 -10.25
N GLY A 27 37.73 5.84 -11.07
CA GLY A 27 37.84 7.21 -11.56
C GLY A 27 36.67 7.63 -12.46
N VAL A 28 36.20 6.70 -13.31
CA VAL A 28 34.98 6.87 -14.11
C VAL A 28 33.75 7.04 -13.22
N VAL A 29 33.58 6.23 -12.18
CA VAL A 29 32.48 6.38 -11.20
C VAL A 29 32.55 7.71 -10.46
N VAL A 30 33.74 8.18 -10.11
CA VAL A 30 33.91 9.47 -9.43
C VAL A 30 33.43 10.63 -10.31
N VAL A 31 33.90 10.69 -11.56
CA VAL A 31 33.57 11.79 -12.50
C VAL A 31 32.16 11.65 -13.07
N GLY A 32 31.76 10.42 -13.41
CA GLY A 32 30.49 10.11 -14.06
C GLY A 32 29.31 9.99 -13.10
N THR A 33 29.53 9.69 -11.82
CA THR A 33 28.42 9.42 -10.90
C THR A 33 28.52 10.22 -9.61
N ILE A 34 29.62 10.16 -8.87
CA ILE A 34 29.72 10.79 -7.55
C ILE A 34 29.66 12.32 -7.66
N PHE A 35 30.46 12.91 -8.55
CA PHE A 35 30.46 14.36 -8.75
C PHE A 35 29.07 14.89 -9.19
N PRO A 36 28.41 14.32 -10.22
CA PRO A 36 27.05 14.71 -10.60
C PRO A 36 26.00 14.51 -9.51
N ILE A 37 26.12 13.49 -8.65
CA ILE A 37 25.22 13.32 -7.49
C ILE A 37 25.34 14.52 -6.54
N ILE A 38 26.57 14.92 -6.21
CA ILE A 38 26.81 16.05 -5.31
C ILE A 38 26.22 17.33 -5.91
N GLU A 39 26.43 17.59 -7.20
CA GLU A 39 25.87 18.77 -7.86
C GLU A 39 24.34 18.70 -8.02
N SER A 40 23.77 17.52 -8.27
CA SER A 40 22.31 17.32 -8.31
C SER A 40 21.67 17.63 -6.96
N ILE A 41 22.29 17.20 -5.85
CA ILE A 41 21.83 17.54 -4.50
C ILE A 41 21.84 19.05 -4.27
N ARG A 42 22.89 19.74 -4.74
CA ARG A 42 22.97 21.20 -4.64
C ARG A 42 21.90 21.88 -5.48
N ALA A 43 21.68 21.43 -6.71
CA ALA A 43 20.69 21.98 -7.64
C ALA A 43 19.27 21.94 -7.06
N VAL A 44 18.86 20.78 -6.54
CA VAL A 44 17.54 20.59 -5.90
C VAL A 44 17.33 21.49 -4.67
N CYS A 45 18.40 22.01 -4.07
CA CYS A 45 18.32 22.95 -2.94
C CYS A 45 18.23 24.43 -3.38
N THR A 46 18.31 24.75 -4.67
CA THR A 46 18.14 26.12 -5.16
C THR A 46 16.66 26.45 -5.35
N PHE A 47 16.34 27.75 -5.51
CA PHE A 47 14.96 28.20 -5.72
C PHE A 47 14.49 28.07 -7.19
N GLY A 48 15.43 27.87 -8.12
CA GLY A 48 15.14 27.74 -9.55
C GLY A 48 15.02 26.28 -9.98
N THR A 49 14.73 26.05 -11.27
CA THR A 49 14.68 24.71 -11.87
C THR A 49 15.58 24.59 -13.11
N ASP A 50 16.37 25.63 -13.38
CA ASP A 50 17.23 25.68 -14.57
C ASP A 50 18.42 24.72 -14.41
N ASP A 51 19.02 24.70 -13.22
CA ASP A 51 20.06 23.76 -12.80
C ASP A 51 19.53 22.32 -12.68
N ASP A 52 18.30 22.13 -12.20
CA ASP A 52 17.63 20.83 -12.22
C ASP A 52 17.55 20.26 -13.65
N THR A 53 17.22 21.11 -14.62
CA THR A 53 17.11 20.70 -16.03
C THR A 53 18.46 20.28 -16.61
N ILE A 54 19.54 20.98 -16.25
CA ILE A 54 20.91 20.64 -16.66
C ILE A 54 21.28 19.24 -16.15
N TRP A 55 21.10 18.98 -14.86
CA TRP A 55 21.47 17.69 -14.27
C TRP A 55 20.54 16.55 -14.70
N LEU A 56 19.25 16.81 -14.92
CA LEU A 56 18.35 15.81 -15.52
C LEU A 56 18.76 15.43 -16.94
N THR A 57 19.23 16.41 -17.73
CA THR A 57 19.73 16.17 -19.08
C THR A 57 21.03 15.36 -19.05
N TYR A 58 21.92 15.66 -18.09
CA TYR A 58 23.09 14.86 -17.79
C TYR A 58 22.72 13.41 -17.47
N TRP A 59 21.79 13.17 -16.53
CA TRP A 59 21.40 11.82 -16.12
C TRP A 59 20.75 11.03 -17.25
N LEU A 60 20.03 11.70 -18.17
CA LEU A 60 19.47 11.05 -19.35
C LEU A 60 20.56 10.57 -20.32
N ALA A 61 21.58 11.40 -20.56
CA ALA A 61 22.73 11.05 -21.38
C ALA A 61 23.58 9.95 -20.72
N HIS A 62 23.89 10.11 -19.42
CA HIS A 62 24.61 9.13 -18.62
C HIS A 62 23.90 7.78 -18.64
N GLY A 63 22.62 7.71 -18.30
CA GLY A 63 21.87 6.45 -18.26
C GLY A 63 21.78 5.75 -19.62
N SER A 64 21.61 6.52 -20.71
CA SER A 64 21.60 5.96 -22.07
C SER A 64 22.97 5.38 -22.45
N PHE A 65 24.05 6.07 -22.08
CA PHE A 65 25.41 5.62 -22.32
C PHE A 65 25.77 4.41 -21.46
N SER A 66 25.51 4.44 -20.15
CA SER A 66 25.77 3.31 -19.24
C SER A 66 25.05 2.02 -19.66
N TYR A 67 23.84 2.11 -20.22
CA TYR A 67 23.20 0.92 -20.78
C TYR A 67 23.91 0.39 -22.04
N ALA A 68 24.44 1.29 -22.86
CA ALA A 68 25.22 0.92 -24.04
C ALA A 68 26.59 0.32 -23.66
N THR A 69 27.24 0.81 -22.59
CA THR A 69 28.55 0.33 -22.15
C THR A 69 28.52 -1.14 -21.71
N GLU A 70 27.42 -1.62 -21.11
CA GLU A 70 27.24 -3.05 -20.79
C GLU A 70 27.42 -3.97 -22.02
N PHE A 71 27.03 -3.51 -23.21
CA PHE A 71 27.26 -4.25 -24.46
C PHE A 71 28.69 -4.09 -24.98
N VAL A 72 29.29 -2.92 -24.77
CA VAL A 72 30.66 -2.62 -25.24
C VAL A 72 31.72 -3.28 -24.36
N ASP A 73 31.47 -3.49 -23.07
CA ASP A 73 32.37 -4.22 -22.18
C ASP A 73 32.63 -5.63 -22.70
N SER A 74 31.59 -6.31 -23.22
CA SER A 74 31.73 -7.61 -23.89
C SER A 74 32.61 -7.56 -25.14
N ILE A 75 32.58 -6.46 -25.89
CA ILE A 75 33.42 -6.25 -27.09
C ILE A 75 34.86 -5.89 -26.66
N ALA A 76 35.02 -5.05 -25.65
CA ALA A 76 36.31 -4.61 -25.11
C ALA A 76 37.13 -5.80 -24.58
N GLU A 77 36.48 -6.79 -23.95
CA GLU A 77 37.14 -8.03 -23.52
C GLU A 77 37.79 -8.80 -24.69
N SER A 78 37.21 -8.71 -25.89
CA SER A 78 37.70 -9.43 -27.07
C SER A 78 38.79 -8.68 -27.86
N ASN A 79 38.98 -7.37 -27.63
CA ASN A 79 39.92 -6.53 -28.37
C ASN A 79 40.85 -5.75 -27.43
N PRO A 80 42.15 -6.11 -27.35
CA PRO A 80 43.12 -5.48 -26.46
C PRO A 80 43.25 -3.95 -26.64
N LEU A 81 43.13 -3.43 -27.87
CA LEU A 81 43.25 -1.99 -28.15
C LEU A 81 42.05 -1.20 -27.61
N VAL A 82 40.86 -1.79 -27.66
CA VAL A 82 39.65 -1.17 -27.12
C VAL A 82 39.74 -1.16 -25.60
N LYS A 83 40.16 -2.29 -25.01
CA LYS A 83 40.32 -2.45 -23.56
C LYS A 83 41.29 -1.45 -22.94
N GLU A 84 42.39 -1.16 -23.62
CA GLU A 84 43.44 -0.25 -23.13
C GLU A 84 42.93 1.19 -22.96
N HIS A 85 42.18 1.70 -23.95
CA HIS A 85 41.73 3.10 -23.97
C HIS A 85 40.26 3.29 -23.57
N TRP A 86 39.56 2.23 -23.16
CA TRP A 86 38.13 2.29 -22.85
C TRP A 86 37.82 3.25 -21.69
N TYR A 87 38.52 3.11 -20.57
CA TYR A 87 38.31 3.94 -19.39
C TYR A 87 38.78 5.39 -19.59
N GLU A 88 39.77 5.63 -20.44
CA GLU A 88 40.16 6.99 -20.87
C GLU A 88 39.00 7.66 -21.59
N PHE A 89 38.42 6.95 -22.57
CA PHE A 89 37.27 7.44 -23.31
C PHE A 89 36.08 7.71 -22.39
N GLU A 90 35.70 6.76 -21.54
CA GLU A 90 34.58 6.93 -20.59
C GLU A 90 34.81 8.13 -19.67
N PHE A 91 36.02 8.25 -19.11
CA PHE A 91 36.38 9.33 -18.21
C PHE A 91 36.19 10.70 -18.87
N PHE A 92 36.76 10.90 -20.07
CA PHE A 92 36.59 12.16 -20.80
C PHE A 92 35.16 12.34 -21.31
N PHE A 93 34.47 11.25 -21.68
CA PHE A 93 33.08 11.34 -22.09
C PHE A 93 32.18 11.86 -20.96
N PHE A 94 32.29 11.33 -19.74
CA PHE A 94 31.52 11.83 -18.60
C PHE A 94 31.95 13.23 -18.15
N LEU A 95 33.24 13.56 -18.27
CA LEU A 95 33.72 14.92 -18.02
C LEU A 95 33.11 15.91 -19.04
N TRP A 96 33.01 15.52 -20.30
CA TRP A 96 32.36 16.32 -21.34
C TRP A 96 30.87 16.56 -21.08
N LEU A 97 30.18 15.54 -20.56
CA LEU A 97 28.76 15.65 -20.20
C LEU A 97 28.53 16.58 -18.99
N SER A 98 29.42 16.53 -17.99
CA SER A 98 29.25 17.21 -16.70
C SER A 98 29.77 18.65 -16.68
N LEU A 99 30.71 19.02 -17.55
CA LEU A 99 31.28 20.36 -17.55
C LEU A 99 30.32 21.41 -18.16
N PRO A 100 30.03 22.52 -17.46
CA PRO A 100 29.15 23.57 -17.99
C PRO A 100 29.69 24.25 -19.26
N VAL A 101 31.02 24.28 -19.43
CA VAL A 101 31.66 24.97 -20.57
C VAL A 101 31.50 24.21 -21.88
N THR A 102 31.31 22.89 -21.81
CA THR A 102 31.17 22.02 -22.99
C THR A 102 29.71 21.78 -23.36
N ASP A 103 28.81 21.89 -22.38
CA ASP A 103 27.37 21.68 -22.52
C ASP A 103 27.02 20.38 -23.26
N GLY A 104 27.82 19.34 -22.99
CA GLY A 104 27.81 18.10 -23.77
C GLY A 104 26.52 17.31 -23.62
N ALA A 105 25.95 17.31 -22.42
CA ALA A 105 24.67 16.67 -22.15
C ALA A 105 23.53 17.31 -22.95
N THR A 106 23.45 18.63 -23.00
CA THR A 106 22.44 19.37 -23.79
C THR A 106 22.64 19.13 -25.28
N LEU A 107 23.89 19.11 -25.76
CA LEU A 107 24.17 18.79 -27.16
C LEU A 107 23.66 17.39 -27.54
N LEU A 108 23.91 16.37 -26.70
CA LEU A 108 23.35 15.02 -26.93
C LEU A 108 21.83 15.01 -26.90
N TYR A 109 21.24 15.77 -25.98
CA TYR A 109 19.79 15.87 -25.90
C TYR A 109 19.20 16.44 -27.19
N ASP A 110 19.70 17.57 -27.68
CA ASP A 110 19.16 18.22 -28.87
C ASP A 110 19.44 17.45 -30.16
N LEU A 111 20.58 16.76 -30.26
CA LEU A 111 20.94 16.00 -31.45
C LEU A 111 20.27 14.62 -31.52
N VAL A 112 20.13 13.94 -30.38
CA VAL A 112 19.70 12.53 -30.34
C VAL A 112 18.36 12.39 -29.64
N THR A 113 18.29 12.77 -28.38
CA THR A 113 17.11 12.50 -27.54
C THR A 113 15.87 13.21 -28.07
N ARG A 114 15.96 14.50 -28.34
CA ARG A 114 14.84 15.34 -28.74
C ARG A 114 14.23 14.93 -30.09
N PRO A 115 15.00 14.75 -31.18
CA PRO A 115 14.42 14.37 -32.47
C PRO A 115 13.99 12.90 -32.54
N TYR A 116 14.70 11.97 -31.90
CA TYR A 116 14.45 10.53 -32.09
C TYR A 116 13.71 9.87 -30.93
N LEU A 117 14.03 10.20 -29.67
CA LEU A 117 13.45 9.54 -28.51
C LEU A 117 12.15 10.19 -28.04
N VAL A 118 12.09 11.52 -27.97
CA VAL A 118 10.89 12.23 -27.45
C VAL A 118 9.61 11.87 -28.21
N PRO A 119 9.56 11.85 -29.56
CA PRO A 119 8.33 11.49 -30.29
C PRO A 119 7.84 10.07 -30.02
N VAL A 120 8.77 9.14 -29.76
CA VAL A 120 8.47 7.73 -29.46
C VAL A 120 7.99 7.58 -28.01
N LEU A 121 8.64 8.26 -27.07
CA LEU A 121 8.39 8.11 -25.64
C LEU A 121 7.15 8.88 -25.14
N GLN A 122 6.81 10.02 -25.74
CA GLN A 122 5.64 10.82 -25.35
C GLN A 122 4.31 10.02 -25.35
N PRO A 123 3.92 9.30 -26.41
CA PRO A 123 2.68 8.51 -26.40
C PRO A 123 2.74 7.33 -25.43
N ILE A 124 3.93 6.75 -25.20
CA ILE A 124 4.14 5.67 -24.24
C ILE A 124 3.93 6.18 -22.81
N LYS A 125 4.57 7.31 -22.46
CA LYS A 125 4.40 7.97 -21.16
C LYS A 125 2.93 8.22 -20.86
N LYS A 126 2.19 8.84 -21.78
CA LYS A 126 0.75 9.12 -21.61
C LYS A 126 -0.10 7.86 -21.38
N LYS A 127 0.25 6.73 -22.01
CA LYS A 127 -0.46 5.44 -21.81
C LYS A 127 -0.10 4.76 -20.48
N LEU A 128 1.12 4.94 -20.02
CA LEU A 128 1.67 4.30 -18.81
C LEU A 128 1.50 5.16 -17.55
N GLU A 129 1.28 6.46 -17.70
CA GLU A 129 1.01 7.38 -16.59
C GLU A 129 -0.13 6.84 -15.71
N GLY A 130 0.11 6.82 -14.40
CA GLY A 130 -0.80 6.24 -13.41
C GLY A 130 -0.76 4.70 -13.33
N LYS A 131 -0.84 3.98 -14.45
CA LYS A 131 -0.83 2.50 -14.46
C LYS A 131 0.51 1.91 -14.03
N LEU A 132 1.61 2.46 -14.53
CA LEU A 132 2.95 2.00 -14.15
C LEU A 132 3.22 2.30 -12.67
N THR A 133 2.87 3.50 -12.20
CA THR A 133 3.00 3.88 -10.80
C THR A 133 2.16 2.96 -9.90
N ALA A 134 0.91 2.68 -10.28
CA ALA A 134 0.07 1.75 -9.54
C ALA A 134 0.64 0.33 -9.54
N LEU A 135 1.15 -0.16 -10.68
CA LEU A 135 1.77 -1.48 -10.79
C LEU A 135 3.03 -1.58 -9.93
N VAL A 136 3.95 -0.62 -10.04
CA VAL A 136 5.20 -0.59 -9.26
C VAL A 136 4.88 -0.50 -7.77
N LEU A 137 3.99 0.40 -7.35
CA LEU A 137 3.60 0.53 -5.95
C LEU A 137 2.93 -0.74 -5.43
N THR A 138 2.08 -1.38 -6.23
CA THR A 138 1.45 -2.67 -5.87
C THR A 138 2.50 -3.76 -5.71
N ALA A 139 3.47 -3.85 -6.63
CA ALA A 139 4.55 -4.82 -6.56
C ALA A 139 5.44 -4.60 -5.34
N VAL A 140 5.82 -3.35 -5.06
CA VAL A 140 6.62 -2.97 -3.88
C VAL A 140 5.87 -3.28 -2.59
N ASN A 141 4.59 -2.90 -2.49
CA ASN A 141 3.76 -3.18 -1.31
C ASN A 141 3.56 -4.68 -1.10
N ALA A 142 3.30 -5.45 -2.16
CA ALA A 142 3.23 -6.90 -2.10
C ALA A 142 4.56 -7.51 -1.66
N GLY A 143 5.68 -6.98 -2.16
CA GLY A 143 7.03 -7.35 -1.73
C GLY A 143 7.26 -7.09 -0.24
N HIS A 144 6.89 -5.92 0.26
CA HIS A 144 6.99 -5.60 1.70
C HIS A 144 6.12 -6.53 2.56
N ILE A 145 4.88 -6.79 2.16
CA ILE A 145 3.99 -7.72 2.87
C ILE A 145 4.59 -9.13 2.87
N TYR A 146 5.14 -9.58 1.73
CA TYR A 146 5.79 -10.88 1.62
C TYR A 146 7.03 -10.97 2.50
N MET A 147 7.86 -9.92 2.56
CA MET A 147 9.03 -9.86 3.44
C MET A 147 8.65 -9.94 4.91
N ILE A 148 7.60 -9.23 5.33
CA ILE A 148 7.08 -9.30 6.71
C ILE A 148 6.54 -10.69 7.02
N TRP A 149 5.75 -11.27 6.10
CA TRP A 149 5.22 -12.62 6.26
C TRP A 149 6.32 -13.68 6.32
N PHE A 150 7.32 -13.58 5.44
CA PHE A 150 8.48 -14.46 5.42
C PHE A 150 9.27 -14.35 6.73
N ALA A 151 9.55 -13.12 7.19
CA ALA A 151 10.20 -12.90 8.47
C ALA A 151 9.41 -13.52 9.63
N PHE A 152 8.08 -13.34 9.66
CA PHE A 152 7.20 -13.97 10.65
C PHE A 152 7.25 -15.50 10.61
N MET A 153 7.27 -16.10 9.42
CA MET A 153 7.36 -17.56 9.25
C MET A 153 8.69 -18.14 9.73
N MET A 154 9.79 -17.38 9.64
CA MET A 154 11.12 -17.77 10.11
C MET A 154 11.29 -17.70 11.63
N MET A 155 10.32 -17.14 12.36
CA MET A 155 10.38 -17.06 13.81
C MET A 155 10.04 -18.40 14.48
N GLU A 156 10.56 -18.58 15.69
CA GLU A 156 10.21 -19.68 16.58
C GLU A 156 8.70 -19.68 16.90
N GLU A 157 8.16 -20.85 17.23
CA GLU A 157 6.71 -21.03 17.45
C GLU A 157 6.17 -20.19 18.59
N GLU A 158 6.91 -20.11 19.69
CA GLU A 158 6.55 -19.27 20.85
C GLU A 158 6.44 -17.79 20.48
N ALA A 159 7.33 -17.29 19.63
CA ALA A 159 7.31 -15.90 19.17
C ALA A 159 6.14 -15.64 18.21
N LYS A 160 5.85 -16.57 17.30
CA LYS A 160 4.67 -16.48 16.42
C LYS A 160 3.37 -16.44 17.24
N ARG A 161 3.26 -17.32 18.24
CA ARG A 161 2.13 -17.36 19.17
C ARG A 161 1.98 -16.05 19.92
N PHE A 162 3.06 -15.54 20.52
CA PHE A 162 3.05 -14.26 21.23
C PHE A 162 2.57 -13.11 20.33
N ILE A 163 3.05 -13.03 19.10
CA ILE A 163 2.63 -11.99 18.13
C ILE A 163 1.14 -12.09 17.81
N VAL A 164 0.62 -13.29 17.56
CA VAL A 164 -0.81 -13.49 17.26
C VAL A 164 -1.68 -13.06 18.43
N ILE A 165 -1.31 -13.45 19.65
CA ILE A 165 -2.03 -13.08 20.88
C ILE A 165 -1.96 -11.57 21.09
N ALA A 166 -0.77 -10.98 21.00
CA ALA A 166 -0.59 -9.54 21.17
C ALA A 166 -1.38 -8.74 20.12
N ALA A 167 -1.36 -9.16 18.85
CA ALA A 167 -2.13 -8.52 17.79
C ALA A 167 -3.65 -8.58 18.04
N GLY A 168 -4.14 -9.71 18.55
CA GLY A 168 -5.56 -9.90 18.88
C GLY A 168 -6.02 -9.26 20.19
N THR A 169 -5.11 -8.74 21.01
CA THR A 169 -5.48 -8.26 22.35
C THR A 169 -5.08 -6.81 22.59
N VAL A 170 -3.86 -6.40 22.25
CA VAL A 170 -3.31 -5.08 22.63
C VAL A 170 -4.05 -3.95 21.95
N TYR A 171 -4.16 -3.97 20.62
CA TYR A 171 -4.87 -2.90 19.90
C TYR A 171 -6.38 -2.89 20.21
N PRO A 172 -7.10 -4.03 20.14
CA PRO A 172 -8.51 -4.07 20.52
C PRO A 172 -8.77 -3.62 21.96
N LEU A 173 -7.87 -3.90 22.89
CA LEU A 173 -7.97 -3.42 24.28
C LEU A 173 -7.89 -1.90 24.33
N ILE A 174 -6.88 -1.29 23.70
CA ILE A 174 -6.74 0.17 23.66
C ILE A 174 -7.98 0.80 23.00
N ALA A 175 -8.44 0.25 21.89
CA ALA A 175 -9.61 0.77 21.19
C ALA A 175 -10.90 0.61 22.02
N SER A 176 -11.05 -0.49 22.75
CA SER A 176 -12.19 -0.70 23.67
C SER A 176 -12.17 0.31 24.82
N LEU A 177 -10.98 0.62 25.37
CA LEU A 177 -10.83 1.64 26.42
C LEU A 177 -11.26 3.02 25.94
N VAL A 178 -10.87 3.39 24.71
CA VAL A 178 -11.29 4.65 24.09
C VAL A 178 -12.80 4.66 23.86
N ALA A 179 -13.36 3.59 23.31
CA ALA A 179 -14.79 3.47 23.03
C ALA A 179 -15.64 3.67 24.31
N VAL A 180 -15.29 2.98 25.40
CA VAL A 180 -15.99 3.10 26.69
C VAL A 180 -15.86 4.50 27.29
N ALA A 181 -14.78 5.23 27.01
CA ALA A 181 -14.56 6.59 27.51
C ALA A 181 -15.32 7.67 26.71
N THR A 182 -15.79 7.36 25.50
CA THR A 182 -16.49 8.32 24.63
C THR A 182 -18.02 8.31 24.80
N PRO A 183 -18.70 9.47 24.92
CA PRO A 183 -20.16 9.51 24.97
C PRO A 183 -20.81 9.19 23.60
N LYS A 184 -21.79 8.27 23.59
CA LYS A 184 -22.57 7.70 22.45
C LYS A 184 -21.82 6.67 21.59
N GLY A 185 -22.37 5.44 21.60
CA GLY A 185 -21.70 4.20 21.21
C GLY A 185 -22.29 3.42 20.03
N SER A 186 -21.66 3.55 18.86
CA SER A 186 -21.57 2.48 17.86
C SER A 186 -20.38 1.55 18.13
N ASP A 187 -19.29 2.10 18.67
CA ASP A 187 -17.99 1.43 18.75
C ASP A 187 -17.96 0.36 19.84
N ASP A 188 -18.68 0.57 20.95
CA ASP A 188 -18.81 -0.40 22.04
C ASP A 188 -19.39 -1.73 21.56
N THR A 189 -20.40 -1.67 20.70
CA THR A 189 -21.01 -2.87 20.11
C THR A 189 -20.01 -3.60 19.22
N PHE A 190 -19.27 -2.85 18.40
CA PHE A 190 -18.28 -3.43 17.49
C PHE A 190 -17.23 -4.21 18.28
N TRP A 191 -16.64 -3.60 19.31
CA TRP A 191 -15.61 -4.23 20.12
C TRP A 191 -16.15 -5.39 20.96
N LEU A 192 -17.38 -5.31 21.49
CA LEU A 192 -17.98 -6.43 22.22
C LEU A 192 -18.24 -7.64 21.30
N THR A 193 -18.69 -7.39 20.08
CA THR A 193 -18.87 -8.42 19.06
C THR A 193 -17.52 -9.03 18.68
N TYR A 194 -16.49 -8.20 18.50
CA TYR A 194 -15.11 -8.65 18.28
C TYR A 194 -14.62 -9.56 19.40
N TRP A 195 -14.72 -9.14 20.67
CA TRP A 195 -14.26 -9.95 21.81
C TRP A 195 -15.00 -11.28 21.92
N SER A 196 -16.29 -11.31 21.59
CA SER A 196 -17.08 -12.55 21.56
C SER A 196 -16.54 -13.53 20.51
N CYS A 197 -16.27 -13.06 19.29
CA CYS A 197 -15.69 -13.88 18.22
C CYS A 197 -14.22 -14.26 18.51
N HIS A 198 -13.41 -13.31 18.96
CA HIS A 198 -11.99 -13.52 19.25
C HIS A 198 -11.80 -14.48 20.42
N GLY A 199 -12.65 -14.44 21.46
CA GLY A 199 -12.60 -15.39 22.57
C GLY A 199 -12.82 -16.83 22.11
N ILE A 200 -13.77 -17.07 21.21
CA ILE A 200 -13.99 -18.40 20.60
C ILE A 200 -12.80 -18.80 19.73
N LEU A 201 -12.29 -17.87 18.90
CA LEU A 201 -11.10 -18.12 18.07
C LEU A 201 -9.87 -18.46 18.92
N PHE A 202 -9.66 -17.74 20.02
CA PHE A 202 -8.57 -17.94 20.96
C PHE A 202 -8.66 -19.31 21.63
N LEU A 203 -9.86 -19.70 22.10
CA LEU A 203 -10.08 -21.02 22.69
C LEU A 203 -9.83 -22.14 21.67
N ALA A 204 -10.32 -21.97 20.42
CA ALA A 204 -10.08 -22.92 19.35
C ALA A 204 -8.60 -23.02 18.99
N MET A 205 -7.89 -21.88 18.97
CA MET A 205 -6.44 -21.80 18.74
C MET A 205 -5.68 -22.56 19.82
N ASP A 206 -5.92 -22.26 21.10
CA ASP A 206 -5.21 -22.86 22.24
C ASP A 206 -5.42 -24.39 22.30
N TYR A 207 -6.63 -24.86 21.96
CA TYR A 207 -6.89 -26.29 21.84
C TYR A 207 -6.20 -26.92 20.62
N ALA A 208 -6.32 -26.30 19.43
CA ALA A 208 -5.80 -26.82 18.17
C ALA A 208 -4.26 -26.81 18.10
N GLU A 209 -3.62 -25.87 18.81
CA GLU A 209 -2.16 -25.74 18.90
C GLU A 209 -1.51 -27.07 19.31
N ASN A 210 -2.12 -27.81 20.25
CA ASN A 210 -1.64 -29.12 20.71
C ASN A 210 -1.55 -30.20 19.62
N TYR A 211 -2.25 -30.02 18.50
CA TYR A 211 -2.35 -31.01 17.43
C TYR A 211 -1.74 -30.53 16.11
N ILE A 212 -1.90 -29.25 15.78
CA ILE A 212 -1.54 -28.68 14.48
C ILE A 212 -0.68 -27.41 14.56
N GLY A 213 -0.13 -27.08 15.75
CA GLY A 213 0.71 -25.90 15.96
C GLY A 213 1.99 -25.89 15.11
N GLU A 214 2.58 -27.06 14.86
CA GLU A 214 3.80 -27.25 14.05
C GLU A 214 3.54 -27.10 12.54
N VAL A 215 2.28 -27.10 12.09
CA VAL A 215 1.95 -27.04 10.67
C VAL A 215 2.31 -25.64 10.13
N PRO A 216 3.16 -25.55 9.08
CA PRO A 216 3.51 -24.27 8.48
C PRO A 216 2.26 -23.51 8.03
N GLY A 217 2.11 -22.28 8.54
CA GLY A 217 0.98 -21.41 8.21
C GLY A 217 -0.16 -21.40 9.23
N PHE A 218 -0.16 -22.27 10.26
CA PHE A 218 -1.17 -22.27 11.33
C PHE A 218 -1.33 -20.88 11.98
N TYR A 219 -0.23 -20.32 12.50
CA TYR A 219 -0.24 -18.97 13.10
C TYR A 219 -0.52 -17.85 12.09
N SER A 220 -0.15 -18.04 10.81
CA SER A 220 -0.48 -17.07 9.76
C SER A 220 -1.99 -17.00 9.54
N LEU A 221 -2.67 -18.15 9.49
CA LEU A 221 -4.12 -18.23 9.36
C LEU A 221 -4.81 -17.54 10.55
N LEU A 222 -4.34 -17.78 11.76
CA LEU A 222 -4.88 -17.19 12.99
C LEU A 222 -4.67 -15.67 13.04
N LEU A 223 -3.50 -15.20 12.61
CA LEU A 223 -3.23 -13.77 12.47
C LEU A 223 -4.20 -13.13 11.46
N CYS A 224 -4.36 -13.75 10.29
CA CYS A 224 -5.31 -13.29 9.27
C CYS A 224 -6.76 -13.30 9.77
N ALA A 225 -7.19 -14.36 10.48
CA ALA A 225 -8.51 -14.44 11.08
C ALA A 225 -8.71 -13.34 12.13
N THR A 226 -7.71 -13.10 12.98
CA THR A 226 -7.74 -12.04 13.99
C THR A 226 -7.84 -10.66 13.37
N VAL A 227 -7.08 -10.40 12.29
CA VAL A 227 -7.13 -9.16 11.51
C VAL A 227 -8.49 -8.98 10.81
N TYR A 228 -9.04 -10.06 10.24
CA TYR A 228 -10.37 -10.06 9.64
C TYR A 228 -11.47 -9.70 10.64
N LEU A 229 -11.38 -10.21 11.86
CA LEU A 229 -12.33 -9.89 12.93
C LEU A 229 -12.18 -8.43 13.41
N MET A 230 -10.96 -7.92 13.57
CA MET A 230 -10.72 -6.61 14.20
C MET A 230 -10.92 -5.42 13.26
N LEU A 231 -10.66 -5.56 11.96
CA LEU A 231 -10.65 -4.42 11.05
C LEU A 231 -12.08 -4.05 10.63
N PRO A 232 -12.54 -2.80 10.86
CA PRO A 232 -13.88 -2.36 10.49
C PRO A 232 -14.19 -2.52 9.00
N LEU A 233 -13.16 -2.45 8.14
CA LEU A 233 -13.27 -2.65 6.69
C LEU A 233 -13.95 -3.96 6.32
N PHE A 234 -13.69 -5.04 7.06
CA PHE A 234 -14.21 -6.36 6.74
C PHE A 234 -15.55 -6.67 7.42
N ARG A 235 -15.89 -5.96 8.50
CA ARG A 235 -17.01 -6.28 9.39
C ARG A 235 -17.03 -7.77 9.80
N GLY A 236 -15.84 -8.37 9.94
CA GLY A 236 -15.70 -9.82 10.09
C GLY A 236 -16.31 -10.36 11.37
N ALA A 237 -16.17 -9.65 12.48
CA ALA A 237 -16.79 -10.03 13.75
C ALA A 237 -18.32 -10.04 13.68
N ASP A 238 -18.94 -9.02 13.07
CA ASP A 238 -20.40 -8.96 12.86
C ASP A 238 -20.88 -10.11 11.98
N ALA A 239 -20.16 -10.40 10.89
CA ALA A 239 -20.48 -11.52 10.01
C ALA A 239 -20.44 -12.87 10.76
N VAL A 240 -19.36 -13.16 11.49
CA VAL A 240 -19.22 -14.41 12.26
C VAL A 240 -20.25 -14.49 13.38
N PHE A 241 -20.49 -13.39 14.09
CA PHE A 241 -21.45 -13.36 15.19
C PHE A 241 -22.88 -13.68 14.70
N ARG A 242 -23.32 -13.03 13.62
CA ARG A 242 -24.68 -13.19 13.09
C ARG A 242 -24.90 -14.54 12.41
N THR A 243 -23.88 -15.10 11.76
CA THR A 243 -24.01 -16.34 10.97
C THR A 243 -23.73 -17.60 11.77
N VAL A 244 -22.86 -17.52 12.79
CA VAL A 244 -22.41 -18.70 13.55
C VAL A 244 -22.84 -18.60 15.00
N ILE A 245 -22.50 -17.52 15.70
CA ILE A 245 -22.68 -17.44 17.16
C ILE A 245 -24.15 -17.30 17.55
N ALA A 246 -24.88 -16.36 16.93
CA ALA A 246 -26.26 -16.08 17.27
C ALA A 246 -27.21 -17.28 17.02
N PRO A 247 -27.10 -18.02 15.89
CA PRO A 247 -27.89 -19.24 15.69
C PRO A 247 -27.54 -20.33 16.70
N LEU A 248 -26.26 -20.58 16.97
CA LEU A 248 -25.83 -21.60 17.93
C LEU A 248 -26.27 -21.30 19.37
N ALA A 249 -26.33 -20.01 19.73
CA ALA A 249 -26.78 -19.56 21.05
C ALA A 249 -28.31 -19.37 21.15
N GLY A 250 -29.07 -19.56 20.06
CA GLY A 250 -30.51 -19.32 20.04
C GLY A 250 -30.89 -17.84 20.23
N LEU A 251 -30.03 -16.92 19.82
CA LEU A 251 -30.19 -15.47 20.03
C LEU A 251 -30.80 -14.74 18.83
N GLU A 252 -31.24 -15.45 17.79
CA GLU A 252 -31.74 -14.86 16.54
C GLU A 252 -32.90 -13.89 16.78
N GLU A 253 -33.86 -14.26 17.61
CA GLU A 253 -35.01 -13.40 17.93
C GLU A 253 -34.59 -12.12 18.65
N ASN A 254 -33.69 -12.23 19.63
CA ASN A 254 -33.15 -11.06 20.34
C ASN A 254 -32.38 -10.13 19.40
N LEU A 255 -31.62 -10.70 18.45
CA LEU A 255 -30.87 -9.93 17.47
C LEU A 255 -31.81 -9.20 16.50
N LEU A 256 -32.88 -9.86 16.03
CA LEU A 256 -33.92 -9.25 15.20
C LEU A 256 -34.64 -8.10 15.92
N LEU A 257 -35.00 -8.31 17.20
CA LEU A 257 -35.63 -7.27 18.01
C LEU A 257 -34.71 -6.07 18.23
N ARG A 258 -33.41 -6.33 18.45
CA ARG A 258 -32.40 -5.29 18.56
C ARG A 258 -32.25 -4.49 17.27
N ASP A 259 -32.13 -5.17 16.13
CA ASP A 259 -32.00 -4.51 14.83
C ASP A 259 -33.24 -3.67 14.51
N ALA A 260 -34.44 -4.16 14.86
CA ALA A 260 -35.67 -3.39 14.74
C ALA A 260 -35.67 -2.13 15.64
N ALA A 261 -35.11 -2.22 16.85
CA ALA A 261 -34.97 -1.08 17.75
C ALA A 261 -33.95 -0.05 17.23
N LEU A 262 -32.79 -0.49 16.72
CA LEU A 262 -31.77 0.40 16.13
C LEU A 262 -32.31 1.09 14.87
N LEU A 263 -32.97 0.34 13.97
CA LEU A 263 -33.60 0.90 12.78
C LEU A 263 -34.65 1.95 13.15
N ARG A 264 -35.43 1.71 14.22
CA ARG A 264 -36.38 2.70 14.74
C ARG A 264 -35.66 3.98 15.19
N GLU A 265 -34.56 3.88 15.93
CA GLU A 265 -33.80 5.05 16.37
C GLU A 265 -33.21 5.82 15.18
N GLU A 266 -32.60 5.14 14.21
CA GLU A 266 -32.09 5.75 12.98
C GLU A 266 -33.19 6.48 12.20
N LEU A 267 -34.37 5.87 12.06
CA LEU A 267 -35.52 6.51 11.41
C LEU A 267 -36.00 7.75 12.17
N LEU A 268 -35.98 7.73 13.51
CA LEU A 268 -36.38 8.88 14.33
C LEU A 268 -35.37 10.03 14.25
N GLU A 269 -34.07 9.73 14.16
CA GLU A 269 -33.02 10.73 13.95
C GLU A 269 -33.09 11.33 12.55
N ALA A 270 -33.42 10.53 11.52
CA ALA A 270 -33.58 11.00 10.15
C ALA A 270 -34.82 11.90 9.92
N VAL A 271 -35.84 11.82 10.80
CA VAL A 271 -37.04 12.65 10.70
C VAL A 271 -36.78 14.05 11.28
N PRO A 272 -37.01 15.14 10.51
CA PRO A 272 -36.89 16.51 11.00
C PRO A 272 -37.76 16.77 12.23
N GLU A 273 -37.25 17.55 13.20
CA GLU A 273 -37.94 17.80 14.49
C GLU A 273 -39.37 18.31 14.33
N SER A 274 -39.64 19.12 13.31
CA SER A 274 -40.97 19.66 13.02
C SER A 274 -42.01 18.60 12.64
N ARG A 275 -41.60 17.43 12.13
CA ARG A 275 -42.49 16.35 11.68
C ARG A 275 -42.54 15.14 12.61
N ARG A 276 -41.67 15.03 13.62
CA ARG A 276 -41.64 13.85 14.52
C ARG A 276 -42.99 13.61 15.20
N ARG A 277 -43.62 14.65 15.74
CA ARG A 277 -44.89 14.52 16.48
C ARG A 277 -46.03 14.01 15.60
N ASP A 278 -46.17 14.56 14.40
CA ASP A 278 -47.22 14.15 13.45
C ASP A 278 -47.01 12.72 12.93
N VAL A 279 -45.76 12.33 12.63
CA VAL A 279 -45.43 10.97 12.18
C VAL A 279 -45.68 9.97 13.31
N CYS A 280 -45.25 10.26 14.54
CA CYS A 280 -45.52 9.41 15.70
C CYS A 280 -47.02 9.28 15.99
N ALA A 281 -47.79 10.38 15.90
CA ALA A 281 -49.24 10.35 16.11
C ALA A 281 -49.95 9.50 15.04
N ARG A 282 -49.56 9.64 13.77
CA ARG A 282 -50.12 8.84 12.67
C ARG A 282 -49.75 7.36 12.78
N ALA A 283 -48.51 7.05 13.14
CA ALA A 283 -48.07 5.66 13.35
C ALA A 283 -48.84 5.00 14.52
N ALA A 284 -49.05 5.73 15.62
CA ALA A 284 -49.83 5.25 16.76
C ALA A 284 -51.29 4.96 16.37
N ALA A 285 -51.91 5.84 15.59
CA ALA A 285 -53.29 5.64 15.10
C ALA A 285 -53.42 4.39 14.22
N ILE A 286 -52.46 4.15 13.31
CA ILE A 286 -52.45 2.96 12.45
C ILE A 286 -52.30 1.67 13.29
N PHE A 287 -51.45 1.70 14.31
CA PHE A 287 -51.24 0.54 15.18
C PHE A 287 -52.50 0.19 15.99
N GLN A 288 -53.20 1.22 16.51
CA GLN A 288 -54.47 1.05 17.22
C GLN A 288 -55.60 0.52 16.32
N GLU A 289 -55.71 1.01 15.08
CA GLU A 289 -56.65 0.48 14.09
C GLU A 289 -56.35 -1.00 13.76
N GLY A 290 -55.07 -1.36 13.63
CA GLY A 290 -54.64 -2.74 13.41
C GLY A 290 -55.04 -3.69 14.55
N GLN A 291 -54.82 -3.28 15.81
CA GLN A 291 -55.26 -4.05 16.98
C GLN A 291 -56.79 -4.20 17.04
N THR A 292 -57.52 -3.12 16.75
CA THR A 292 -58.99 -3.15 16.79
C THR A 292 -59.55 -4.09 15.72
N ARG A 293 -58.95 -4.11 14.52
CA ARG A 293 -59.34 -5.06 13.45
C ARG A 293 -59.01 -6.52 13.81
N ALA A 294 -57.88 -6.78 14.46
CA ALA A 294 -57.51 -8.12 14.90
C ALA A 294 -58.50 -8.69 15.95
N ILE A 295 -58.88 -7.86 16.93
CA ILE A 295 -59.85 -8.24 17.98
C ILE A 295 -61.22 -8.57 17.36
N VAL A 296 -61.71 -7.72 16.44
CA VAL A 296 -63.00 -7.94 15.76
C VAL A 296 -62.99 -9.23 14.92
N GLN A 297 -61.86 -9.58 14.30
CA GLN A 297 -61.71 -10.84 13.56
C GLN A 297 -61.66 -12.08 14.45
N GLU A 298 -61.02 -12.01 15.62
CA GLU A 298 -61.03 -13.08 16.62
C GLU A 298 -62.44 -13.33 17.19
N GLU A 299 -63.17 -12.27 17.52
CA GLU A 299 -64.55 -12.38 18.03
C GLU A 299 -65.50 -12.95 16.96
N ALA A 300 -65.35 -12.56 15.70
CA ALA A 300 -66.12 -13.11 14.59
C ALA A 300 -65.81 -14.59 14.31
N GLY A 301 -64.54 -15.00 14.43
CA GLY A 301 -64.11 -16.40 14.26
C GLY A 301 -64.54 -17.32 15.41
N SER A 302 -64.56 -16.81 16.63
CA SER A 302 -65.05 -17.53 17.83
C SER A 302 -66.57 -17.77 17.75
N ASN A 303 -67.35 -16.76 17.38
CA ASN A 303 -68.80 -16.87 17.20
C ASN A 303 -69.21 -17.79 16.03
N GLY A 304 -68.36 -17.96 15.02
CA GLY A 304 -68.60 -18.90 13.91
C GLY A 304 -68.44 -20.37 14.31
N LYS A 305 -67.49 -20.70 15.20
CA LYS A 305 -67.26 -22.06 15.68
C LYS A 305 -68.30 -22.52 16.71
N ALA A 306 -68.82 -21.61 17.54
CA ALA A 306 -69.88 -21.90 18.51
C ALA A 306 -71.25 -22.18 17.87
N LYS A 307 -71.45 -21.88 16.58
CA LYS A 307 -72.68 -22.17 15.82
C LYS A 307 -72.66 -23.51 15.05
N HIS A 308 -71.58 -24.29 15.15
CA HIS A 308 -71.41 -25.58 14.43
C HIS A 308 -71.11 -26.77 15.35
N GLN A 309 -71.29 -26.63 16.67
CA GLN A 309 -71.46 -27.72 17.63
C GLN A 309 -72.91 -27.75 18.11
#